data_AF-A0A2D9Q9M7-F1
#
_entry.id   AF-A0A2D9Q9M7-F1
#
_cell.length_a   1.000
_cell.length_b   1.000
_cell.length_c   1.000
_cell.angle_alpha   90.00
_cell.angle_beta   90.00
_cell.angle_gamma   90.00
#
_symmetry.space_group_name_H-M   'P 1'
#
loop_
_entity.id
_entity.type
_entity.pdbx_description
1 polymer ?
#
loop_
_entity_poly.entity_id
_entity_poly.type
_entity_poly.pdbx_seq_one_letter_code
_entity_poly.pdbx_strand_id
1 'polypeptide(L)'
;MEKQDEFDFSDGKDRETKQPKERSQSELEQLLDMGKMNPYQTLSKATFIERLDEMDLDEKHQLAIRVGVTPVKNNTQLTERLIDNFDDFISKSRMIQGTPSNDIDPSSEEYKKIKHLL
;
A
#
# COMPACT_ATOMS: atom_id res chain seq x y z
N MET A 1 46.08 16.43 40.63
CA MET A 1 44.62 16.39 40.73
C MET A 1 44.12 16.68 39.33
N GLU A 2 43.87 15.65 38.55
CA GLU A 2 43.46 15.78 37.15
C GLU A 2 42.36 14.73 36.95
N LYS A 3 41.12 15.20 36.96
CA LYS A 3 39.95 14.41 36.56
C LYS A 3 39.92 14.45 35.04
N GLN A 4 39.99 13.29 34.41
CA GLN A 4 39.60 13.16 33.01
C GLN A 4 38.28 12.39 32.95
N ASP A 5 37.40 12.96 32.14
CA ASP A 5 35.97 12.78 32.14
C ASP A 5 35.54 11.34 31.84
N GLU A 6 34.55 10.91 32.60
CA GLU A 6 33.81 9.67 32.46
C GLU A 6 33.13 9.67 31.09
N PHE A 7 33.59 8.80 30.19
CA PHE A 7 33.01 8.64 28.87
C PHE A 7 31.69 7.88 29.03
N ASP A 8 30.59 8.62 29.07
CA ASP A 8 29.24 8.07 29.17
C ASP A 8 28.90 7.36 27.85
N PHE A 9 29.13 6.04 27.83
CA PHE A 9 28.64 5.17 26.78
C PHE A 9 27.12 5.09 26.94
N SER A 10 26.41 6.02 26.31
CA SER A 10 24.97 5.86 26.08
C SER A 10 24.80 4.76 25.04
N ASP A 11 24.67 3.51 25.52
CA ASP A 11 24.00 2.43 24.80
C ASP A 11 22.61 2.95 24.45
N GLY A 12 22.46 3.47 23.23
CA GLY A 12 21.24 4.06 22.70
C GLY A 12 20.17 2.98 22.49
N LYS A 13 19.71 2.43 23.61
CA LYS A 13 18.55 1.56 23.73
C LYS A 13 17.29 2.37 24.04
N ASP A 14 17.23 3.61 23.58
CA ASP A 14 16.00 4.40 23.56
C ASP A 14 15.24 4.10 22.26
N ARG A 15 14.53 2.97 22.27
CA ARG A 15 13.43 2.69 21.35
C ARG A 15 12.20 3.52 21.73
N GLU A 16 12.35 4.83 21.84
CA GLU A 16 11.22 5.75 22.00
C GLU A 16 11.49 7.08 21.29
N THR A 17 11.55 7.07 19.97
CA THR A 17 11.21 8.27 19.19
C THR A 17 10.55 7.87 17.87
N LYS A 18 9.23 8.00 17.86
CA LYS A 18 8.38 8.47 16.77
C LYS A 18 8.79 8.00 15.37
N GLN A 19 8.03 7.01 14.90
CA GLN A 19 7.88 6.66 13.49
C GLN A 19 8.17 7.82 12.53
N PRO A 20 9.21 7.73 11.70
CA PRO A 20 9.26 8.48 10.47
C PRO A 20 9.08 7.47 9.34
N LYS A 21 7.91 7.51 8.67
CA LYS A 21 7.65 7.11 7.27
C LYS A 21 6.21 6.64 7.04
N GLU A 22 5.23 7.32 7.63
CA GLU A 22 4.00 7.53 6.89
C GLU A 22 4.28 8.69 5.91
N ARG A 23 4.96 8.41 4.80
CA ARG A 23 4.58 9.16 3.60
C ARG A 23 3.11 8.84 3.44
N SER A 24 2.25 9.86 3.47
CA SER A 24 0.82 9.63 3.56
C SER A 24 0.43 8.63 2.47
N GLN A 25 -0.34 7.60 2.81
CA GLN A 25 -0.72 6.57 1.82
C GLN A 25 -1.31 7.21 0.55
N SER A 26 -1.97 8.36 0.73
CA SER A 26 -2.42 9.26 -0.35
C SER A 26 -1.29 9.79 -1.26
N GLU A 27 -0.16 10.26 -0.71
CA GLU A 27 1.01 10.68 -1.52
C GLU A 27 1.65 9.50 -2.26
N LEU A 28 1.69 8.32 -1.63
CA LEU A 28 2.20 7.10 -2.27
C LEU A 28 1.29 6.63 -3.40
N GLU A 29 -0.04 6.71 -3.23
CA GLU A 29 -1.06 6.40 -4.24
C GLU A 29 -1.00 7.39 -5.42
N GLN A 30 -0.77 8.68 -5.16
CA GLN A 30 -0.58 9.70 -6.21
C GLN A 30 0.71 9.51 -7.00
N LEU A 31 1.81 9.13 -6.34
CA LEU A 31 3.10 8.87 -7.00
C LEU A 31 3.04 7.67 -7.95
N LEU A 32 2.13 6.72 -7.70
CA LEU A 32 1.95 5.49 -8.47
C LEU A 32 0.93 5.62 -9.63
N ASP A 33 0.43 6.84 -9.95
CA ASP A 33 -0.62 7.13 -10.96
C ASP A 33 -1.80 6.14 -10.89
N MET A 34 -2.15 5.69 -9.67
CA MET A 34 -3.10 4.61 -9.42
C MET A 34 -4.54 4.98 -9.77
N GLY A 35 -4.83 6.27 -9.93
CA GLY A 35 -6.13 6.75 -10.40
C GLY A 35 -6.51 6.24 -11.79
N LYS A 36 -5.54 5.77 -12.59
CA LYS A 36 -5.78 5.18 -13.91
C LYS A 36 -5.79 3.64 -13.94
N MET A 37 -5.28 2.96 -12.90
CA MET A 37 -5.18 1.48 -12.86
C MET A 37 -6.02 0.82 -11.75
N ASN A 38 -6.33 1.52 -10.66
CA ASN A 38 -7.08 0.97 -9.54
C ASN A 38 -8.54 1.47 -9.56
N PRO A 39 -9.51 0.59 -9.87
CA PRO A 39 -10.91 1.01 -9.98
C PRO A 39 -11.56 1.33 -8.63
N TYR A 40 -10.91 1.00 -7.51
CA TYR A 40 -11.36 1.32 -6.13
C TYR A 40 -10.75 2.61 -5.57
N GLN A 41 -9.80 3.24 -6.28
CA GLN A 41 -9.17 4.50 -5.88
C GLN A 41 -8.46 4.43 -4.50
N THR A 42 -8.16 3.25 -3.98
CA THR A 42 -7.33 3.04 -2.77
C THR A 42 -6.79 1.62 -2.69
N LEU A 43 -5.65 1.42 -2.02
CA LEU A 43 -5.14 0.09 -1.64
C LEU A 43 -5.43 -0.27 -0.18
N SER A 44 -5.95 0.66 0.61
CA SER A 44 -6.27 0.46 2.01
C SER A 44 -7.66 -0.14 2.17
N LYS A 45 -7.74 -1.34 2.75
CA LYS A 45 -9.01 -2.00 3.06
C LYS A 45 -9.87 -1.19 4.02
N ALA A 46 -9.25 -0.55 5.03
CA ALA A 46 -9.97 0.27 5.99
C ALA A 46 -10.64 1.47 5.30
N THR A 47 -9.88 2.20 4.46
CA THR A 47 -10.39 3.33 3.68
C THR A 47 -11.47 2.91 2.69
N PHE A 48 -11.35 1.71 2.11
CA PHE A 48 -12.37 1.17 1.22
C PHE A 48 -13.68 0.86 1.98
N ILE A 49 -13.60 0.26 3.17
CA ILE A 49 -14.78 -0.03 3.99
C ILE A 49 -15.46 1.26 4.44
N GLU A 50 -14.70 2.26 4.90
CA GLU A 50 -15.25 3.57 5.29
C GLU A 50 -16.00 4.22 4.11
N ARG A 51 -15.41 4.22 2.91
CA ARG A 51 -16.08 4.71 1.70
C ARG A 51 -17.34 3.93 1.35
N LEU A 52 -17.34 2.60 1.52
CA LEU A 52 -18.53 1.78 1.31
C LEU A 52 -19.63 2.09 2.34
N ASP A 53 -19.29 2.44 3.57
CA ASP A 53 -20.28 2.81 4.57
C ASP A 53 -20.91 4.19 4.29
N GLU A 54 -20.16 5.09 3.67
CA GLU A 54 -20.65 6.40 3.21
C GLU A 54 -21.50 6.33 1.93
N MET A 55 -21.29 5.31 1.09
CA MET A 55 -22.01 5.14 -0.17
C MET A 55 -23.46 4.64 0.01
N ASP A 56 -24.35 5.22 -0.77
CA ASP A 56 -25.72 4.70 -0.90
C ASP A 56 -25.77 3.42 -1.75
N LEU A 57 -26.96 2.80 -1.82
CA LEU A 57 -27.13 1.54 -2.55
C LEU A 57 -26.88 1.70 -4.06
N ASP A 58 -27.25 2.84 -4.63
CA ASP A 58 -27.10 3.12 -6.07
C ASP A 58 -25.63 3.36 -6.42
N GLU A 59 -24.88 4.06 -5.58
CA GLU A 59 -23.44 4.25 -5.69
C GLU A 59 -22.69 2.92 -5.58
N LYS A 60 -23.07 2.05 -4.64
CA LYS A 60 -22.53 0.68 -4.55
C LYS A 60 -22.82 -0.14 -5.79
N HIS A 61 -24.02 -0.01 -6.35
CA HIS A 61 -24.38 -0.66 -7.61
C HIS A 61 -23.53 -0.17 -8.78
N GLN A 62 -23.31 1.13 -8.89
CA GLN A 62 -22.45 1.71 -9.92
C GLN A 62 -21.00 1.24 -9.77
N LEU A 63 -20.49 1.19 -8.53
CA LEU A 63 -19.17 0.68 -8.24
C LEU A 63 -19.06 -0.81 -8.61
N ALA A 64 -20.05 -1.62 -8.24
CA ALA A 64 -20.09 -3.04 -8.57
C ALA A 64 -20.01 -3.27 -10.09
N ILE A 65 -20.76 -2.51 -10.88
CA ILE A 65 -20.69 -2.56 -12.35
C ILE A 65 -19.29 -2.18 -12.84
N ARG A 66 -18.69 -1.11 -12.29
CA ARG A 66 -17.35 -0.64 -12.67
C ARG A 66 -16.25 -1.68 -12.41
N VAL A 67 -16.34 -2.42 -11.32
CA VAL A 67 -15.33 -3.41 -10.90
C VAL A 67 -15.64 -4.84 -11.34
N GLY A 68 -16.77 -5.04 -12.03
CA GLY A 68 -17.18 -6.36 -12.54
C GLY A 68 -17.80 -7.29 -11.50
N VAL A 69 -18.32 -6.75 -10.39
CA VAL A 69 -19.08 -7.50 -9.37
C VAL A 69 -20.55 -7.48 -9.73
N THR A 70 -21.19 -8.66 -9.69
CA THR A 70 -22.62 -8.80 -9.97
C THR A 70 -23.46 -8.02 -8.94
N PRO A 71 -24.25 -7.02 -9.37
CA PRO A 71 -25.15 -6.26 -8.51
C PRO A 71 -26.17 -7.16 -7.78
N VAL A 72 -26.41 -6.90 -6.49
CA VAL A 72 -27.46 -7.58 -5.70
C VAL A 72 -28.30 -6.59 -4.92
N LYS A 73 -29.60 -6.85 -4.78
CA LYS A 73 -30.55 -5.93 -4.13
C LYS A 73 -30.32 -5.78 -2.62
N ASN A 74 -29.65 -6.74 -1.99
CA ASN A 74 -29.35 -6.71 -0.57
C ASN A 74 -28.05 -5.91 -0.34
N ASN A 75 -28.16 -4.78 0.35
CA ASN A 75 -27.04 -3.88 0.62
C ASN A 75 -25.89 -4.59 1.35
N THR A 76 -26.19 -5.36 2.41
CA THR A 76 -25.17 -6.09 3.18
C THR A 76 -24.41 -7.07 2.29
N GLN A 77 -25.12 -7.87 1.49
CA GLN A 77 -24.49 -8.82 0.57
C GLN A 77 -23.69 -8.11 -0.54
N LEU A 78 -24.13 -6.92 -0.97
CA LEU A 78 -23.41 -6.14 -1.96
C LEU A 78 -22.08 -5.60 -1.38
N THR A 79 -22.11 -5.07 -0.16
CA THR A 79 -20.91 -4.63 0.56
C THR A 79 -19.93 -5.77 0.76
N GLU A 80 -20.37 -6.93 1.24
CA GLU A 80 -19.52 -8.11 1.43
C GLU A 80 -18.83 -8.53 0.13
N ARG A 81 -19.58 -8.61 -0.98
CA ARG A 81 -19.01 -8.96 -2.30
C ARG A 81 -17.99 -7.95 -2.80
N LEU A 82 -18.23 -6.66 -2.57
CA LEU A 82 -17.30 -5.60 -2.94
C LEU A 82 -16.01 -5.71 -2.12
N ILE A 83 -16.11 -6.01 -0.82
CA ILE A 83 -14.95 -6.23 0.05
C ILE A 83 -14.14 -7.47 -0.38
N ASP A 84 -14.82 -8.59 -0.64
CA ASP A 84 -14.16 -9.82 -1.09
C ASP A 84 -13.42 -9.61 -2.42
N ASN A 85 -14.07 -8.91 -3.36
CA ASN A 85 -13.48 -8.60 -4.65
C ASN A 85 -12.30 -7.62 -4.54
N PHE A 86 -12.36 -6.68 -3.58
CA PHE A 86 -11.23 -5.83 -3.24
C PHE A 86 -10.05 -6.63 -2.70
N ASP A 87 -10.28 -7.58 -1.79
CA ASP A 87 -9.22 -8.44 -1.26
C ASP A 87 -8.53 -9.25 -2.36
N ASP A 88 -9.30 -9.80 -3.30
CA ASP A 88 -8.79 -10.47 -4.50
C ASP A 88 -7.94 -9.55 -5.38
N PHE A 89 -8.41 -8.31 -5.59
CA PHE A 89 -7.69 -7.31 -6.37
C PHE A 89 -6.35 -6.97 -5.71
N ILE A 90 -6.32 -6.72 -4.40
CA ILE A 90 -5.08 -6.41 -3.68
C ILE A 90 -4.14 -7.62 -3.66
N SER A 91 -4.67 -8.84 -3.49
CA SER A 91 -3.88 -10.07 -3.55
C SER A 91 -3.17 -10.22 -4.91
N LYS A 92 -3.92 -10.05 -6.01
CA LYS A 92 -3.36 -10.07 -7.38
C LYS A 92 -2.38 -8.93 -7.62
N SER A 93 -2.68 -7.72 -7.14
CA SER A 93 -1.77 -6.57 -7.25
C SER A 93 -0.44 -6.82 -6.54
N ARG A 94 -0.47 -7.41 -5.34
CA ARG A 94 0.75 -7.81 -4.61
C ARG A 94 1.53 -8.89 -5.35
N MET A 95 0.84 -9.82 -6.00
CA MET A 95 1.48 -10.87 -6.78
C MET A 95 2.15 -10.33 -8.05
N ILE A 96 1.57 -9.31 -8.71
CA ILE A 96 2.18 -8.62 -9.86
C ILE A 96 3.41 -7.79 -9.44
N GLN A 97 3.38 -7.16 -8.26
CA GLN A 97 4.53 -6.46 -7.70
C GLN A 97 5.57 -7.40 -7.07
N GLY A 98 5.17 -8.65 -6.83
CA GLY A 98 5.93 -9.71 -6.18
C GLY A 98 6.66 -10.62 -7.15
N THR A 99 7.30 -10.06 -8.17
CA THR A 99 8.62 -10.50 -8.64
C THR A 99 9.27 -9.28 -9.28
N PRO A 100 10.35 -8.69 -8.73
CA PRO A 100 11.32 -8.12 -9.64
C PRO A 100 11.72 -9.31 -10.51
N SER A 101 11.33 -9.31 -11.78
CA SER A 101 12.05 -10.12 -12.76
C SER A 101 13.50 -9.67 -12.63
N ASN A 102 14.31 -10.47 -11.94
CA ASN A 102 15.75 -10.28 -11.80
C ASN A 102 16.47 -10.48 -13.14
N ASP A 103 15.77 -10.31 -14.26
CA ASP A 103 16.30 -10.24 -15.61
C ASP A 103 16.88 -8.84 -15.86
N ILE A 104 17.54 -8.24 -14.85
CA ILE A 104 18.50 -7.18 -15.14
C ILE A 104 19.71 -7.92 -15.71
N ASP A 105 19.92 -7.76 -17.02
CA ASP A 105 21.10 -8.28 -17.71
C ASP A 105 22.36 -7.89 -16.92
N PRO A 106 23.19 -8.86 -16.46
CA PRO A 106 24.45 -8.59 -15.77
C PRO A 106 25.41 -7.71 -16.58
N SER A 107 25.19 -7.60 -17.91
CA SER A 107 25.95 -6.73 -18.81
C SER A 107 25.50 -5.27 -18.80
N SER A 108 24.30 -4.96 -18.27
CA SER A 108 23.73 -3.62 -18.29
C SER A 108 24.47 -2.66 -17.34
N GLU A 109 24.61 -1.40 -17.76
CA GLU A 109 25.17 -0.33 -16.92
C GLU A 109 24.33 -0.04 -15.66
N GLU A 110 23.05 -0.41 -15.69
CA GLU A 110 22.10 -0.24 -14.59
C GLU A 110 22.36 -1.25 -13.46
N TYR A 111 22.72 -2.51 -13.80
CA TYR A 111 23.18 -3.51 -12.84
C TYR A 111 24.41 -3.05 -12.05
N LYS A 112 25.39 -2.44 -12.74
CA LYS A 112 26.64 -1.97 -12.13
C LYS A 112 26.40 -0.85 -11.11
N LYS A 113 25.44 0.05 -11.39
CA LYS A 113 25.06 1.13 -10.47
C LYS A 113 24.43 0.60 -9.20
N ILE A 114 23.51 -0.36 -9.32
CA ILE A 114 22.78 -0.91 -8.17
C ILE A 114 23.70 -1.75 -7.28
N LYS A 115 24.65 -2.49 -7.86
CA LYS A 115 25.61 -3.32 -7.12
C LYS A 115 26.50 -2.53 -6.14
N HIS A 116 26.77 -1.26 -6.40
CA HIS A 116 27.60 -0.44 -5.50
C HIS A 116 26.82 0.18 -4.33
N LEU A 117 25.49 0.03 -4.31
CA LEU A 117 24.60 0.57 -3.27
C LEU A 117 24.16 -0.47 -2.23
N LEU A 118 24.49 -1.75 -2.45
CA LEU A 118 24.23 -2.90 -1.57
C LEU A 118 25.53 -3.30 -0.87
#